data_AF-A0A914AUN2-F1
#
_entry.id   AF-A0A914AUN2-F1
#
_cell.length_a   1.000
_cell.length_b   1.000
_cell.length_c   1.000
_cell.angle_alpha   90.00
_cell.angle_beta   90.00
_cell.angle_gamma   90.00
#
_symmetry.space_group_name_H-M   'P 1'
#
loop_
_entity.id
_entity.type
_entity.pdbx_description
1 polymer ?
#
loop_
_entity_poly.entity_id
_entity_poly.type
_entity_poly.pdbx_seq_one_letter_code
_entity_poly.pdbx_strand_id
1 'polypeptide(L)'
;MNFTRSGRPVYVTLLQEFKRCPPRFFNATVTDRGNFIMPHDPAQINVCDRTKEGKSLFPDTMGGVLVVHTETEFQQLTARLLERPIFFTVSVERHSKQMFSKVTHITKGRLAVFVNTQHPHVHHLIQSRLAQGMDSLKRGKHFAVEFDFNNIFASWMRGMYVSADLQSSLASIHYTAGSGKVTVTSYSEPNECFTDPCSLVLMCMFCLPCCLLTCPCYRIHRAVTVDDSGGEVRGLVASYYSPEAELQGMQQVLAGVLQMLAQNNAAQVNAPPTYDAATGSNLAYGGSQVVNRQPGYPQPVGQQVGYGQPGVQQPGYAVPMVQYPGHAQTVAQQPGYPQPVVGQQPGYARPVVQ
;
A
#
# COMPACT_ATOMS: atom_id res chain seq x y z
N MET A 1 3.67 3.99 5.39
CA MET A 1 3.20 4.43 4.03
C MET A 1 2.42 5.74 4.11
N ASN A 2 2.52 6.64 3.11
CA ASN A 2 1.78 7.91 3.08
C ASN A 2 0.71 7.90 1.98
N PHE A 3 -0.58 7.83 2.35
CA PHE A 3 -1.72 7.86 1.41
C PHE A 3 -2.37 9.26 1.31
N THR A 4 -1.61 10.32 1.57
CA THR A 4 -2.06 11.70 1.32
C THR A 4 -1.74 12.13 -0.12
N ARG A 5 -2.17 13.33 -0.50
CA ARG A 5 -1.91 13.93 -1.82
C ARG A 5 -0.42 14.06 -2.16
N SER A 6 0.46 14.19 -1.17
CA SER A 6 1.92 14.29 -1.36
C SER A 6 2.63 12.93 -1.33
N GLY A 7 1.92 11.85 -1.01
CA GLY A 7 2.46 10.50 -1.00
C GLY A 7 2.81 9.98 -2.41
N ARG A 8 3.50 8.84 -2.48
CA ARG A 8 3.74 8.17 -3.76
C ARG A 8 2.40 7.65 -4.34
N PRO A 9 2.26 7.58 -5.67
CA PRO A 9 1.03 7.12 -6.31
C PRO A 9 0.80 5.61 -6.15
N VAL A 10 1.87 4.81 -6.16
CA VAL A 10 1.79 3.35 -6.07
C VAL A 10 2.92 2.84 -5.17
N TYR A 11 2.57 2.06 -4.16
CA TYR A 11 3.52 1.35 -3.31
C TYR A 11 3.49 -0.15 -3.62
N VAL A 12 4.65 -0.77 -3.66
CA VAL A 12 4.79 -2.21 -3.91
C VAL A 12 5.71 -2.85 -2.89
N THR A 13 5.37 -4.04 -2.44
CA THR A 13 6.21 -4.88 -1.57
C THR A 13 6.05 -6.33 -1.99
N LEU A 14 7.00 -7.20 -1.62
CA LEU A 14 6.85 -8.63 -1.84
C LEU A 14 5.69 -9.15 -0.98
N LEU A 15 4.84 -10.00 -1.55
CA LEU A 15 3.70 -10.56 -0.81
C LEU A 15 4.13 -11.33 0.45
N GLN A 16 5.33 -11.92 0.42
CA GLN A 16 5.90 -12.61 1.59
C GLN A 16 6.27 -11.64 2.71
N GLU A 17 6.89 -10.49 2.37
CA GLU A 17 7.19 -9.43 3.35
C GLU A 17 5.91 -8.83 3.94
N PHE A 18 4.92 -8.59 3.08
CA PHE A 18 3.59 -8.14 3.51
C PHE A 18 2.94 -9.11 4.49
N LYS A 19 2.99 -10.43 4.24
CA LYS A 19 2.45 -11.44 5.17
C LYS A 19 3.17 -11.47 6.50
N ARG A 20 4.49 -11.21 6.50
CA ARG A 20 5.32 -11.21 7.72
C ARG A 20 5.03 -9.99 8.60
N CYS A 21 4.80 -8.83 7.98
CA CYS A 21 4.58 -7.58 8.68
C CYS A 21 3.48 -6.77 7.96
N PRO A 22 2.21 -7.19 8.10
CA PRO A 22 1.11 -6.50 7.44
C PRO A 22 0.92 -5.08 8.02
N PRO A 23 0.52 -4.09 7.20
CA PRO A 23 0.13 -2.77 7.69
C PRO A 23 -1.04 -2.85 8.67
N ARG A 24 -1.15 -1.85 9.56
CA ARG A 24 -2.14 -1.76 10.65
C ARG A 24 -3.63 -1.93 10.28
N PHE A 25 -4.00 -1.78 9.02
CA PHE A 25 -5.37 -1.97 8.54
C PHE A 25 -5.62 -3.40 8.03
N PHE A 26 -4.67 -4.32 8.21
CA PHE A 26 -4.81 -5.76 8.00
C PHE A 26 -4.51 -6.49 9.31
N ASN A 27 -5.37 -7.45 9.65
CA ASN A 27 -5.20 -8.30 10.82
C ASN A 27 -4.85 -9.72 10.36
N ALA A 28 -3.62 -10.17 10.56
CA ALA A 28 -3.24 -11.54 10.26
C ALA A 28 -3.82 -12.49 11.31
N THR A 29 -4.63 -13.46 10.87
CA THR A 29 -5.20 -14.49 11.75
C THR A 29 -5.09 -15.87 11.11
N VAL A 30 -5.04 -16.90 11.94
CA VAL A 30 -5.10 -18.29 11.52
C VAL A 30 -6.47 -18.82 11.92
N THR A 31 -7.22 -19.32 10.95
CA THR A 31 -8.54 -19.93 11.19
C THR A 31 -8.40 -21.25 11.94
N ASP A 32 -9.48 -21.75 12.53
CA ASP A 32 -9.52 -23.06 13.22
C ASP A 32 -9.09 -24.23 12.33
N ARG A 33 -9.19 -24.05 11.01
CA ARG A 33 -8.75 -25.03 10.00
C ARG A 33 -7.27 -24.90 9.63
N GLY A 34 -6.51 -24.04 10.31
CA GLY A 34 -5.10 -23.76 10.02
C GLY A 34 -4.87 -22.86 8.81
N ASN A 35 -5.91 -22.34 8.16
CA ASN A 35 -5.74 -21.43 7.01
C ASN A 35 -5.36 -20.04 7.49
N PHE A 36 -4.32 -19.47 6.89
CA PHE A 36 -3.89 -18.10 7.12
C PHE A 36 -4.75 -17.12 6.32
N ILE A 37 -5.41 -16.19 7.01
CA ILE A 37 -6.25 -15.15 6.42
C ILE A 37 -5.82 -13.77 6.93
N MET A 38 -6.18 -12.74 6.18
CA MET A 38 -5.89 -11.33 6.47
C MET A 38 -7.16 -10.50 6.25
N PRO A 39 -8.13 -10.55 7.18
CA PRO A 39 -9.19 -9.55 7.24
C PRO A 39 -8.61 -8.14 7.27
N HIS A 40 -9.34 -7.19 6.72
CA HIS A 40 -8.94 -5.79 6.65
C HIS A 40 -10.05 -4.88 7.16
N ASP A 41 -9.67 -3.67 7.56
CA ASP A 41 -10.66 -2.64 7.89
C ASP A 41 -11.23 -2.01 6.61
N PRO A 42 -12.49 -2.29 6.23
CA PRO A 42 -13.08 -1.75 5.01
C PRO A 42 -13.22 -0.22 5.06
N ALA A 43 -13.18 0.40 6.25
CA ALA A 43 -13.20 1.85 6.42
C ALA A 43 -11.87 2.51 6.03
N GLN A 44 -10.76 1.77 5.99
CA GLN A 44 -9.43 2.31 5.71
C GLN A 44 -8.90 1.93 4.33
N ILE A 45 -9.33 0.81 3.74
CA ILE A 45 -8.78 0.32 2.47
C ILE A 45 -9.81 -0.43 1.63
N ASN A 46 -9.67 -0.34 0.30
CA ASN A 46 -10.44 -1.13 -0.66
C ASN A 46 -9.59 -2.29 -1.16
N VAL A 47 -9.87 -3.52 -0.72
CA VAL A 47 -9.20 -4.71 -1.23
C VAL A 47 -9.93 -5.22 -2.47
N CYS A 48 -9.28 -5.13 -3.63
CA CYS A 48 -9.81 -5.50 -4.95
C CYS A 48 -9.04 -6.68 -5.56
N ASP A 49 -8.75 -7.72 -4.77
CA ASP A 49 -7.95 -8.85 -5.26
C ASP A 49 -8.77 -9.78 -6.15
N ARG A 50 -8.28 -10.04 -7.36
CA ARG A 50 -8.96 -10.90 -8.35
C ARG A 50 -8.58 -12.38 -8.28
N THR A 51 -7.46 -12.70 -7.62
CA THR A 51 -6.89 -14.05 -7.64
C THR A 51 -7.70 -15.00 -6.74
N LYS A 52 -7.73 -16.29 -7.09
CA LYS A 52 -8.42 -17.29 -6.25
C LYS A 52 -7.75 -17.38 -4.87
N GLU A 53 -6.42 -17.31 -4.85
CA GLU A 53 -5.62 -17.26 -3.63
C GLU A 53 -5.90 -15.98 -2.84
N GLY A 54 -6.13 -14.86 -3.52
CA GLY A 54 -6.54 -13.61 -2.91
C GLY A 54 -7.88 -13.72 -2.20
N LYS A 55 -8.88 -14.39 -2.79
CA LYS A 55 -10.15 -14.66 -2.11
C LYS A 55 -9.99 -15.52 -0.86
N SER A 56 -9.08 -16.50 -0.88
CA SER A 56 -8.80 -17.29 0.32
C SER A 56 -8.03 -16.49 1.38
N LEU A 57 -7.19 -15.55 0.95
CA LEU A 57 -6.32 -14.78 1.83
C LEU A 57 -7.02 -13.55 2.41
N PHE A 58 -7.91 -12.92 1.66
CA PHE A 58 -8.63 -11.70 2.02
C PHE A 58 -10.13 -12.00 1.97
N PRO A 59 -10.73 -12.48 3.07
CA PRO A 59 -12.12 -12.93 3.08
C PRO A 59 -13.10 -11.81 2.68
N ASP A 60 -12.81 -10.58 3.06
CA ASP A 60 -13.66 -9.40 2.80
C ASP A 60 -13.33 -8.69 1.47
N THR A 61 -12.59 -9.33 0.57
CA THR A 61 -12.24 -8.73 -0.73
C THR A 61 -13.48 -8.34 -1.53
N MET A 62 -13.43 -7.16 -2.16
CA MET A 62 -14.44 -6.72 -3.13
C MET A 62 -14.29 -7.46 -4.47
N GLY A 63 -13.20 -8.18 -4.67
CA GLY A 63 -12.85 -8.80 -5.95
C GLY A 63 -12.23 -7.80 -6.93
N GLY A 64 -11.74 -8.31 -8.07
CA GLY A 64 -11.22 -7.46 -9.15
C GLY A 64 -12.28 -6.89 -10.09
N VAL A 65 -13.53 -7.38 -10.00
CA VAL A 65 -14.65 -6.95 -10.84
C VAL A 65 -15.76 -6.47 -9.92
N LEU A 66 -16.01 -5.17 -9.95
CA LEU A 66 -16.97 -4.48 -9.09
C LEU A 66 -18.23 -4.22 -9.92
N VAL A 67 -19.25 -5.03 -9.69
CA VAL A 67 -20.52 -4.94 -10.42
C VAL A 67 -21.44 -3.94 -9.72
N VAL A 68 -22.08 -3.07 -10.49
CA VAL A 68 -23.09 -2.11 -10.01
C VAL A 68 -24.36 -2.19 -10.84
N HIS A 69 -25.51 -1.96 -10.22
CA HIS A 69 -26.80 -2.03 -10.92
C HIS A 69 -27.55 -0.71 -10.95
N THR A 70 -27.25 0.20 -10.03
CA THR A 70 -27.96 1.48 -9.88
C THR A 70 -27.01 2.67 -9.88
N GLU A 71 -27.52 3.85 -10.21
CA GLU A 71 -26.75 5.10 -10.15
C GLU A 71 -26.26 5.39 -8.72
N THR A 72 -27.12 5.21 -7.72
CA THR A 72 -26.77 5.41 -6.32
C THR A 72 -25.63 4.50 -5.87
N GLU A 73 -25.68 3.21 -6.22
CA GLU A 73 -24.62 2.26 -5.91
C GLU A 73 -23.30 2.66 -6.58
N PHE A 74 -23.35 3.08 -7.84
CA PHE A 74 -22.16 3.54 -8.56
C PHE A 74 -21.57 4.83 -7.96
N GLN A 75 -22.40 5.77 -7.51
CA GLN A 75 -21.95 6.98 -6.80
C GLN A 75 -21.26 6.62 -5.48
N GLN A 76 -21.86 5.73 -4.68
CA GLN A 76 -21.29 5.26 -3.42
C GLN A 76 -19.95 4.54 -3.63
N LEU A 77 -19.89 3.66 -4.63
CA LEU A 77 -18.65 2.97 -5.00
C LEU A 77 -17.58 3.96 -5.45
N THR A 78 -17.94 4.93 -6.27
CA THR A 78 -17.03 5.98 -6.76
C THR A 78 -16.44 6.78 -5.60
N ALA A 79 -17.28 7.26 -4.68
CA ALA A 79 -16.82 7.97 -3.48
C ALA A 79 -15.86 7.09 -2.66
N ARG A 80 -16.24 5.83 -2.41
CA ARG A 80 -15.40 4.89 -1.66
C ARG A 80 -14.04 4.63 -2.32
N LEU A 81 -13.99 4.46 -3.65
CA LEU A 81 -12.73 4.24 -4.39
C LEU A 81 -11.83 5.48 -4.39
N LEU A 82 -12.42 6.68 -4.44
CA LEU A 82 -11.67 7.93 -4.42
C LEU A 82 -11.18 8.34 -3.03
N GLU A 83 -11.90 7.95 -1.97
CA GLU A 83 -11.57 8.29 -0.59
C GLU A 83 -10.47 7.40 0.00
N ARG A 84 -10.46 6.12 -0.37
CA ARG A 84 -9.60 5.10 0.27
C ARG A 84 -8.63 4.47 -0.73
N PRO A 85 -7.40 4.15 -0.31
CA PRO A 85 -6.44 3.47 -1.18
C PRO A 85 -7.00 2.11 -1.65
N ILE A 86 -6.54 1.69 -2.82
CA ILE A 86 -6.87 0.38 -3.40
C ILE A 86 -5.72 -0.58 -3.16
N PHE A 87 -6.03 -1.82 -2.80
CA PHE A 87 -5.06 -2.89 -2.62
C PHE A 87 -5.43 -4.12 -3.45
N PHE A 88 -4.42 -4.78 -4.01
CA PHE A 88 -4.56 -6.08 -4.66
C PHE A 88 -3.19 -6.77 -4.76
N THR A 89 -3.19 -8.08 -5.00
CA THR A 89 -1.96 -8.81 -5.32
C THR A 89 -1.73 -8.91 -6.81
N VAL A 90 -0.46 -8.86 -7.20
CA VAL A 90 -0.02 -8.93 -8.60
C VAL A 90 0.98 -10.06 -8.74
N SER A 91 0.78 -10.90 -9.75
CA SER A 91 1.78 -11.89 -10.16
C SER A 91 2.69 -11.26 -11.19
N VAL A 92 3.99 -11.37 -11.00
CA VAL A 92 4.99 -10.80 -11.90
C VAL A 92 5.94 -11.89 -12.36
N GLU A 93 6.28 -11.89 -13.64
CA GLU A 93 7.20 -12.86 -14.21
C GLU A 93 8.26 -12.17 -15.07
N ARG A 94 9.51 -12.62 -14.91
CA ARG A 94 10.63 -12.26 -15.78
C ARG A 94 11.02 -13.48 -16.59
N HIS A 95 10.87 -13.39 -17.90
CA HIS A 95 11.24 -14.42 -18.86
C HIS A 95 12.59 -14.03 -19.46
N SER A 96 13.61 -14.86 -19.27
CA SER A 96 14.98 -14.61 -19.74
C SER A 96 15.45 -15.78 -20.59
N LYS A 97 15.71 -15.50 -21.87
CA LYS A 97 16.23 -16.48 -22.84
C LYS A 97 17.57 -16.00 -23.39
N GLN A 98 18.63 -16.74 -23.11
CA GLN A 98 19.96 -16.44 -23.68
C GLN A 98 19.97 -16.76 -25.19
N MET A 99 20.70 -15.96 -25.97
CA MET A 99 20.69 -16.00 -27.45
C MET A 99 21.00 -17.38 -28.04
N PHE A 100 21.86 -18.17 -27.38
CA PHE A 100 22.27 -19.51 -27.83
C PHE A 100 21.71 -20.64 -26.96
N SER A 101 20.81 -20.33 -26.02
CA SER A 101 20.23 -21.33 -25.14
C SER A 101 18.83 -21.74 -25.60
N LYS A 102 18.54 -23.04 -25.53
CA LYS A 102 17.17 -23.57 -25.65
C LYS A 102 16.38 -23.42 -24.35
N VAL A 103 17.03 -23.06 -23.25
CA VAL A 103 16.41 -22.91 -21.94
C VAL A 103 15.92 -21.48 -21.75
N THR A 104 14.66 -21.35 -21.31
CA THR A 104 14.09 -20.08 -20.86
C THR A 104 14.00 -20.12 -19.34
N HIS A 105 14.65 -19.19 -18.67
CA HIS A 105 14.55 -19.03 -17.22
C HIS A 105 13.36 -18.11 -16.91
N ILE A 106 12.45 -18.59 -16.07
CA ILE A 106 11.28 -17.83 -15.64
C ILE A 106 11.42 -17.56 -14.14
N THR A 107 11.62 -16.30 -13.78
CA THR A 107 11.59 -15.86 -12.38
C THR A 107 10.19 -15.36 -12.07
N LYS A 108 9.55 -15.93 -11.04
CA LYS A 108 8.18 -15.57 -10.64
C LYS A 108 8.20 -14.88 -9.29
N GLY A 109 7.38 -13.85 -9.15
CA GLY A 109 7.17 -13.14 -7.90
C GLY A 109 5.70 -12.82 -7.69
N ARG A 110 5.33 -12.57 -6.44
CA ARG A 110 4.02 -12.01 -6.07
C ARG A 110 4.24 -10.73 -5.29
N LEU A 111 3.54 -9.68 -5.69
CA LEU A 111 3.59 -8.37 -5.08
C LEU A 111 2.27 -8.11 -4.33
N ALA A 112 2.39 -7.44 -3.19
CA ALA A 112 1.31 -6.71 -2.55
C ALA A 112 1.40 -5.25 -3.01
N VAL A 113 0.31 -4.74 -3.57
CA VAL A 113 0.28 -3.43 -4.23
C VAL A 113 -0.74 -2.54 -3.54
N PHE A 114 -0.34 -1.28 -3.31
CA PHE A 114 -1.22 -0.21 -2.85
C PHE A 114 -1.24 0.92 -3.87
N VAL A 115 -2.43 1.30 -4.30
CA VAL A 115 -2.67 2.47 -5.15
C VAL A 115 -3.22 3.59 -4.29
N ASN A 116 -2.47 4.69 -4.20
CA ASN A 116 -2.86 5.89 -3.46
C ASN A 116 -3.85 6.72 -4.28
N THR A 117 -5.14 6.51 -4.05
CA THR A 117 -6.24 7.20 -4.76
C THR A 117 -6.37 8.67 -4.38
N GLN A 118 -5.68 9.13 -3.33
CA GLN A 118 -5.58 10.55 -2.97
C GLN A 118 -4.47 11.28 -3.75
N HIS A 119 -3.53 10.56 -4.38
CA HIS A 119 -2.51 11.20 -5.20
C HIS A 119 -3.16 11.93 -6.40
N PRO A 120 -2.89 13.22 -6.67
CA PRO A 120 -3.64 14.02 -7.64
C PRO A 120 -3.80 13.39 -9.01
N HIS A 121 -2.72 12.80 -9.55
CA HIS A 121 -2.77 12.13 -10.86
C HIS A 121 -3.63 10.85 -10.85
N VAL A 122 -3.55 10.06 -9.78
CA VAL A 122 -4.33 8.81 -9.64
C VAL A 122 -5.80 9.16 -9.40
N HIS A 123 -6.06 10.13 -8.54
CA HIS A 123 -7.39 10.63 -8.23
C HIS A 123 -8.10 11.11 -9.49
N HIS A 124 -7.47 12.00 -10.26
CA HIS A 124 -8.04 12.53 -11.50
C HIS A 124 -8.27 11.43 -12.55
N LEU A 125 -7.34 10.47 -12.67
CA LEU A 125 -7.49 9.34 -13.58
C LEU A 125 -8.70 8.47 -13.21
N ILE A 126 -8.84 8.11 -11.92
CA ILE A 126 -9.96 7.29 -11.45
C ILE A 126 -11.28 8.05 -11.61
N GLN A 127 -11.32 9.31 -11.17
CA GLN A 127 -12.50 10.15 -11.25
C GLN A 127 -12.96 10.37 -12.70
N SER A 128 -12.05 10.70 -13.62
CA SER A 128 -12.41 10.96 -15.02
C SER A 128 -12.96 9.71 -15.72
N ARG A 129 -12.36 8.54 -15.47
CA ARG A 129 -12.84 7.27 -16.04
C ARG A 129 -14.16 6.82 -15.43
N LEU A 130 -14.34 6.95 -14.11
CA LEU A 130 -15.63 6.63 -13.47
C LEU A 130 -16.74 7.61 -13.90
N ALA A 131 -16.42 8.88 -14.17
CA ALA A 131 -17.39 9.83 -14.72
C ALA A 131 -17.93 9.37 -16.09
N GLN A 132 -17.09 8.78 -16.96
CA GLN A 132 -17.53 8.19 -18.23
C GLN A 132 -18.49 7.02 -18.00
N GLY A 133 -18.20 6.15 -17.03
CA GLY A 133 -19.09 5.07 -16.62
C GLY A 133 -20.45 5.59 -16.14
N MET A 134 -20.44 6.66 -15.34
CA MET A 134 -21.67 7.33 -14.88
C MET A 134 -22.49 7.88 -16.05
N ASP A 135 -21.84 8.57 -16.99
CA ASP A 135 -22.53 9.13 -18.15
C ASP A 135 -23.17 8.04 -18.99
N SER A 136 -22.52 6.88 -19.14
CA SER A 136 -23.09 5.72 -19.82
C SER A 136 -24.27 5.12 -19.08
N LEU A 137 -24.19 5.01 -17.75
CA LEU A 137 -25.30 4.54 -16.91
C LEU A 137 -26.51 5.49 -17.01
N LYS A 138 -26.30 6.81 -16.97
CA LYS A 138 -27.37 7.82 -17.12
C LYS A 138 -28.05 7.79 -18.49
N ARG A 139 -27.32 7.38 -19.53
CA ARG A 139 -27.87 7.13 -20.87
C ARG A 139 -28.60 5.80 -21.00
N GLY A 140 -28.70 5.02 -19.92
CA GLY A 140 -29.30 3.67 -19.94
C GLY A 140 -28.46 2.64 -20.68
N LYS A 141 -27.16 2.91 -20.90
CA LYS A 141 -26.23 1.95 -21.52
C LYS A 141 -25.48 1.17 -20.45
N HIS A 142 -25.13 -0.08 -20.77
CA HIS A 142 -24.17 -0.81 -19.96
C HIS A 142 -22.76 -0.25 -20.17
N PHE A 143 -21.90 -0.40 -19.17
CA PHE A 143 -20.50 0.04 -19.27
C PHE A 143 -19.53 -0.95 -18.59
N ALA A 144 -18.25 -0.86 -18.95
CA ALA A 144 -17.16 -1.42 -18.18
C ALA A 144 -15.99 -0.43 -18.18
N VAL A 145 -15.59 0.04 -17.00
CA VAL A 145 -14.45 0.92 -16.78
C VAL A 145 -13.29 0.10 -16.22
N GLU A 146 -12.22 -0.08 -17.00
CA GLU A 146 -11.04 -0.84 -16.59
C GLU A 146 -9.89 0.07 -16.11
N PHE A 147 -9.25 -0.32 -15.02
CA PHE A 147 -7.98 0.23 -14.54
C PHE A 147 -6.91 -0.85 -14.57
N ASP A 148 -6.10 -0.88 -15.63
CA ASP A 148 -5.02 -1.85 -15.80
C ASP A 148 -3.65 -1.27 -15.38
N PHE A 149 -3.15 -1.73 -14.24
CA PHE A 149 -1.86 -1.33 -13.68
C PHE A 149 -0.71 -2.29 -14.05
N ASN A 150 -0.93 -3.36 -14.82
CA ASN A 150 0.09 -4.40 -15.08
C ASN A 150 1.37 -3.82 -15.68
N ASN A 151 1.26 -2.89 -16.64
CA ASN A 151 2.42 -2.29 -17.28
C ASN A 151 3.29 -1.44 -16.33
N ILE A 152 2.70 -0.88 -15.26
CA ILE A 152 3.46 -0.18 -14.22
C ILE A 152 4.35 -1.17 -13.48
N PHE A 153 3.85 -2.36 -13.14
CA PHE A 153 4.63 -3.37 -12.41
C PHE A 153 5.67 -4.06 -13.28
N ALA A 154 5.36 -4.33 -14.55
CA ALA A 154 6.35 -4.83 -15.51
C ALA A 154 7.50 -3.82 -15.69
N SER A 155 7.17 -2.53 -15.83
CA SER A 155 8.16 -1.45 -15.95
C SER A 155 8.98 -1.26 -14.67
N TRP A 156 8.33 -1.31 -13.51
CA TRP A 156 8.99 -1.23 -12.21
C TRP A 156 9.99 -2.38 -12.01
N MET A 157 9.57 -3.62 -12.28
CA MET A 157 10.45 -4.78 -12.21
C MET A 157 11.64 -4.65 -13.17
N ARG A 158 11.39 -4.23 -14.42
CA ARG A 158 12.47 -3.93 -15.36
C ARG A 158 13.46 -2.92 -14.78
N GLY A 159 12.96 -1.83 -14.20
CA GLY A 159 13.77 -0.80 -13.55
C GLY A 159 14.66 -1.36 -12.43
N MET A 160 14.12 -2.22 -11.58
CA MET A 160 14.90 -2.89 -10.52
C MET A 160 16.05 -3.73 -11.09
N TYR A 161 15.77 -4.60 -12.06
CA TYR A 161 16.80 -5.47 -12.66
C TYR A 161 17.86 -4.67 -13.43
N VAL A 162 17.47 -3.57 -14.09
CA VAL A 162 18.43 -2.64 -14.71
C VAL A 162 19.31 -1.98 -13.65
N SER A 163 18.71 -1.45 -12.57
CA SER A 163 19.47 -0.77 -11.51
C SER A 163 20.42 -1.68 -10.74
N ALA A 164 20.13 -2.98 -10.67
CA ALA A 164 20.96 -3.98 -10.02
C ALA A 164 22.03 -4.59 -10.94
N ASP A 165 22.17 -4.11 -12.18
CA ASP A 165 23.06 -4.67 -13.21
C ASP A 165 22.83 -6.17 -13.48
N LEU A 166 21.57 -6.61 -13.36
CA LEU A 166 21.15 -8.00 -13.59
C LEU A 166 20.54 -8.19 -14.99
N GLN A 167 20.78 -7.26 -15.90
CA GLN A 167 20.42 -7.37 -17.31
C GLN A 167 21.58 -8.00 -18.08
N SER A 168 21.33 -9.15 -18.69
CA SER A 168 22.30 -9.74 -19.61
C SER A 168 22.09 -9.15 -21.00
N SER A 169 23.13 -8.52 -21.56
CA SER A 169 23.13 -7.97 -22.91
C SER A 169 22.92 -9.02 -24.01
N LEU A 170 23.19 -10.29 -23.69
CA LEU A 170 23.05 -11.44 -24.60
C LEU A 170 21.77 -12.25 -24.36
N ALA A 171 20.85 -11.74 -23.54
CA ALA A 171 19.56 -12.38 -23.28
C ALA A 171 18.39 -11.52 -23.79
N SER A 172 17.44 -12.18 -24.43
CA SER A 172 16.11 -11.61 -24.62
C SER A 172 15.36 -11.71 -23.29
N ILE A 173 15.02 -10.56 -22.71
CA ILE A 173 14.35 -10.46 -21.42
C ILE A 173 13.01 -9.78 -21.60
N HIS A 174 11.95 -10.47 -21.19
CA HIS A 174 10.58 -9.95 -21.19
C HIS A 174 10.02 -9.93 -19.76
N TYR A 175 9.25 -8.90 -19.44
CA TYR A 175 8.64 -8.72 -18.12
C TYR A 175 7.12 -8.69 -18.29
N THR A 176 6.42 -9.55 -17.57
CA THR A 176 4.97 -9.57 -17.51
C THR A 176 4.48 -9.33 -16.09
N ALA A 177 3.32 -8.71 -15.99
CA ALA A 177 2.55 -8.65 -14.77
C ALA A 177 1.12 -9.08 -15.08
N GLY A 178 0.48 -9.73 -14.12
CA GLY A 178 -0.89 -10.17 -14.19
C GLY A 178 -1.62 -9.91 -12.89
N SER A 179 -2.93 -9.81 -12.98
CA SER A 179 -3.82 -9.53 -11.86
C SER A 179 -3.81 -8.12 -11.28
N GLY A 180 -3.04 -7.19 -11.85
CA GLY A 180 -3.09 -5.77 -11.50
C GLY A 180 -4.22 -5.00 -12.17
N LYS A 181 -5.42 -5.58 -12.29
CA LYS A 181 -6.58 -4.95 -12.94
C LYS A 181 -7.75 -4.81 -11.97
N VAL A 182 -8.43 -3.68 -12.03
CA VAL A 182 -9.71 -3.45 -11.35
C VAL A 182 -10.72 -2.95 -12.39
N THR A 183 -11.87 -3.61 -12.46
CA THR A 183 -12.92 -3.28 -13.42
C THR A 183 -14.20 -2.93 -12.68
N VAL A 184 -14.78 -1.76 -12.99
CA VAL A 184 -16.12 -1.38 -12.51
C VAL A 184 -17.10 -1.51 -13.67
N THR A 185 -18.18 -2.27 -13.52
CA THR A 185 -19.09 -2.55 -14.63
C THR A 185 -20.54 -2.65 -14.19
N SER A 186 -21.46 -2.34 -15.10
CA SER A 186 -22.89 -2.61 -14.92
C SER A 186 -23.36 -3.90 -15.61
N TYR A 187 -22.45 -4.66 -16.22
CA TYR A 187 -22.80 -5.81 -17.06
C TYR A 187 -21.81 -6.96 -16.91
N SER A 188 -20.65 -6.87 -17.53
CA SER A 188 -19.60 -7.90 -17.45
C SER A 188 -18.23 -7.35 -17.81
N GLU A 189 -17.19 -7.97 -17.26
CA GLU A 189 -15.81 -7.72 -17.66
C GLU A 189 -15.59 -8.11 -19.14
N PRO A 190 -14.75 -7.36 -19.89
CA PRO A 190 -14.29 -7.80 -21.19
C PRO A 190 -13.63 -9.16 -21.10
N ASN A 191 -14.06 -10.10 -21.93
CA ASN A 191 -13.48 -11.43 -21.97
C ASN A 191 -12.25 -11.41 -22.88
N GLU A 192 -11.08 -11.48 -22.26
CA GLU A 192 -9.78 -11.43 -22.93
C GLU A 192 -9.64 -12.50 -24.04
N CYS A 193 -10.29 -13.66 -23.90
CA CYS A 193 -10.26 -14.72 -24.93
C CYS A 193 -10.81 -14.26 -26.29
N PHE A 194 -11.70 -13.27 -26.31
CA PHE A 194 -12.31 -12.75 -27.53
C PHE A 194 -11.70 -11.43 -28.00
N THR A 195 -10.84 -10.80 -27.20
CA THR A 195 -10.24 -9.49 -27.50
C THR A 195 -8.74 -9.58 -27.75
N ASP A 196 -8.04 -10.54 -27.15
CA ASP A 196 -6.60 -10.75 -27.33
C ASP A 196 -6.33 -11.55 -28.63
N PRO A 197 -5.55 -11.00 -29.58
CA PRO A 197 -5.25 -11.68 -30.84
C PRO A 197 -4.55 -13.03 -30.65
N CYS A 198 -3.67 -13.16 -29.66
CA CYS A 198 -2.93 -14.40 -29.41
C CYS A 198 -3.87 -15.52 -28.91
N SER A 199 -4.75 -15.19 -27.97
CA SER A 199 -5.79 -16.08 -27.45
C SER A 199 -6.77 -16.49 -28.54
N LEU A 200 -7.15 -15.55 -29.43
CA LEU A 200 -8.01 -15.82 -30.57
C LEU A 200 -7.37 -16.82 -31.54
N VAL A 201 -6.08 -16.65 -31.87
CA VAL A 201 -5.36 -17.60 -32.74
C VAL A 201 -5.34 -19.00 -32.14
N LEU A 202 -5.04 -19.12 -30.84
CA LEU A 202 -5.06 -20.41 -30.15
C LEU A 202 -6.46 -21.04 -30.16
N MET A 203 -7.51 -20.28 -29.86
CA MET A 203 -8.89 -20.76 -29.89
C MET A 203 -9.30 -21.21 -31.31
N CYS A 204 -8.94 -20.44 -32.33
CA CYS A 204 -9.17 -20.79 -33.74
C CYS A 204 -8.48 -22.10 -34.14
N MET A 205 -7.30 -22.41 -33.60
CA MET A 205 -6.61 -23.68 -33.88
C MET A 205 -7.35 -24.90 -33.32
N PHE A 206 -8.06 -24.76 -32.19
CA PHE A 206 -8.76 -25.88 -31.54
C PHE A 206 -10.26 -25.98 -31.88
N CYS A 207 -10.93 -24.87 -32.24
CA CYS A 207 -12.37 -24.84 -32.53
C CYS A 207 -12.68 -23.79 -33.62
N LEU A 208 -12.04 -23.89 -34.79
CA LEU A 208 -12.19 -22.91 -35.88
C LEU A 208 -13.65 -22.55 -36.21
N PRO A 209 -14.59 -23.52 -36.39
CA PRO A 209 -15.97 -23.18 -36.74
C PRO A 209 -16.69 -22.41 -35.64
N CYS A 210 -16.38 -22.74 -34.39
CA CYS A 210 -16.94 -22.12 -33.20
C CYS A 210 -16.44 -20.68 -33.08
N CYS A 211 -15.12 -20.47 -33.25
CA CYS A 211 -14.48 -19.17 -33.08
C CYS A 211 -14.89 -18.17 -34.16
N LEU A 212 -15.07 -18.63 -35.40
CA LEU A 212 -15.54 -17.79 -36.51
C LEU A 212 -16.96 -17.25 -36.28
N LEU A 213 -17.79 -17.96 -35.52
CA LEU A 213 -19.15 -17.51 -35.19
C LEU A 213 -19.20 -16.76 -33.86
N THR A 214 -18.61 -17.31 -32.80
CA THR A 214 -18.76 -16.75 -31.44
C THR A 214 -17.96 -15.48 -31.23
N CYS A 215 -16.74 -15.39 -31.77
CA CYS A 215 -15.87 -14.23 -31.51
C CYS A 215 -16.41 -12.95 -32.18
N PRO A 216 -16.79 -12.95 -33.49
CA PRO A 216 -17.39 -11.77 -34.11
C PRO A 216 -18.74 -11.41 -33.47
N CYS A 217 -19.59 -12.40 -33.19
CA CYS A 217 -20.87 -12.18 -32.51
C CYS A 217 -20.68 -11.54 -31.12
N TYR A 218 -19.73 -12.04 -30.32
CA TYR A 218 -19.41 -11.45 -29.02
C TYR A 218 -18.92 -10.00 -29.16
N ARG A 219 -17.97 -9.74 -30.07
CA ARG A 219 -17.40 -8.40 -30.28
C ARG A 219 -18.45 -7.40 -30.76
N ILE A 220 -19.30 -7.80 -31.71
CA ILE A 220 -20.40 -6.96 -32.21
C ILE A 220 -21.42 -6.72 -31.11
N HIS A 221 -21.89 -7.77 -30.43
CA HIS A 221 -22.84 -7.66 -29.33
C HIS A 221 -22.30 -6.71 -28.25
N ARG A 222 -21.05 -6.89 -27.82
CA ARG A 222 -20.42 -6.04 -26.80
C ARG A 222 -20.26 -4.60 -27.28
N ALA A 223 -19.78 -4.37 -28.50
CA ALA A 223 -19.63 -3.02 -29.06
C ALA A 223 -20.97 -2.26 -29.18
N VAL A 224 -22.09 -2.98 -29.34
CA VAL A 224 -23.44 -2.38 -29.39
C VAL A 224 -24.02 -2.15 -27.99
N THR A 225 -23.79 -3.06 -27.05
CA THR A 225 -24.49 -3.08 -25.75
C THR A 225 -23.71 -2.44 -24.61
N VAL A 226 -22.38 -2.46 -24.67
CA VAL A 226 -21.48 -2.04 -23.57
C VAL A 226 -20.55 -0.95 -24.06
N ASP A 227 -20.46 0.14 -23.29
CA ASP A 227 -19.43 1.15 -23.43
C ASP A 227 -18.19 0.74 -22.62
N ASP A 228 -17.21 0.16 -23.32
CA ASP A 228 -15.92 -0.21 -22.75
C ASP A 228 -15.00 1.01 -22.71
N SER A 229 -14.61 1.43 -21.51
CA SER A 229 -13.73 2.57 -21.28
C SER A 229 -12.58 2.21 -20.33
N GLY A 230 -11.51 3.02 -20.35
CA GLY A 230 -10.35 2.81 -19.49
C GLY A 230 -9.21 2.06 -20.19
N GLY A 231 -8.66 1.04 -19.51
CA GLY A 231 -7.50 0.25 -19.96
C GLY A 231 -6.21 0.61 -19.22
N GLU A 232 -5.08 0.53 -19.93
CA GLU A 232 -3.74 0.74 -19.35
C GLU A 232 -3.62 2.08 -18.61
N VAL A 233 -3.11 2.02 -17.38
CA VAL A 233 -2.75 3.19 -16.58
C VAL A 233 -1.30 3.58 -16.90
N ARG A 234 -1.11 4.81 -17.37
CA ARG A 234 0.20 5.35 -17.79
C ARG A 234 0.66 6.50 -16.91
N GLY A 235 1.96 6.79 -16.94
CA GLY A 235 2.54 7.94 -16.26
C GLY A 235 2.60 7.84 -14.72
N LEU A 236 2.43 6.64 -14.17
CA LEU A 236 2.65 6.36 -12.75
C LEU A 236 3.94 5.57 -12.55
N VAL A 237 4.60 5.82 -11.42
CA VAL A 237 5.81 5.12 -11.02
C VAL A 237 5.53 4.39 -9.71
N ALA A 238 5.73 3.07 -9.71
CA ALA A 238 5.67 2.28 -8.49
C ALA A 238 6.93 2.49 -7.65
N SER A 239 6.74 2.63 -6.34
CA SER A 239 7.82 2.78 -5.36
C SER A 239 7.85 1.56 -4.45
N TYR A 240 9.04 1.00 -4.25
CA TYR A 240 9.20 -0.09 -3.29
C TYR A 240 8.96 0.43 -1.87
N TYR A 241 8.26 -0.37 -1.08
CA TYR A 241 8.03 -0.14 0.33
C TYR A 241 8.44 -1.39 1.10
N SER A 242 9.28 -1.21 2.12
CA SER A 242 9.66 -2.28 3.05
C SER A 242 8.89 -2.10 4.36
N PRO A 243 7.98 -3.02 4.70
CA PRO A 243 7.30 -2.99 5.99
C PRO A 243 8.27 -3.09 7.18
N GLU A 244 9.35 -3.86 7.02
CA GLU A 244 10.37 -4.06 8.06
C GLU A 244 11.15 -2.77 8.34
N ALA A 245 11.48 -2.00 7.30
CA ALA A 245 12.18 -0.72 7.47
C ALA A 245 11.33 0.33 8.21
N GLU A 246 10.01 0.35 8.00
CA GLU A 246 9.10 1.24 8.75
C GLU A 246 9.06 0.84 10.23
N LEU A 247 9.02 -0.46 10.52
CA LEU A 247 9.03 -0.97 11.89
C LEU A 247 10.36 -0.68 12.61
N GLN A 248 11.49 -0.88 11.93
CA GLN A 248 12.82 -0.59 12.46
C GLN A 248 13.01 0.92 12.70
N GLY A 249 12.57 1.77 11.77
CA GLY A 249 12.61 3.22 11.95
C GLY A 249 11.80 3.66 13.17
N MET A 250 10.61 3.09 13.38
CA MET A 250 9.82 3.36 14.58
C MET A 250 10.50 2.88 15.86
N GLN A 251 11.14 1.71 15.86
CA GLN A 251 11.90 1.21 17.01
C GLN A 251 13.07 2.14 17.38
N GLN A 252 13.78 2.67 16.38
CA GLN A 252 14.87 3.62 16.61
C GLN A 252 14.36 4.95 17.19
N VAL A 253 13.23 5.45 16.70
CA VAL A 253 12.57 6.64 17.27
C VAL A 253 12.15 6.39 18.72
N LEU A 254 11.55 5.24 19.01
CA LEU A 254 11.13 4.88 20.36
C LEU A 254 12.32 4.75 21.32
N ALA A 255 13.42 4.15 20.86
CA ALA A 255 14.66 4.05 21.62
C ALA A 255 15.25 5.44 21.92
N GLY A 256 15.24 6.35 20.93
CA GLY A 256 15.67 7.74 21.12
C GLY A 256 14.81 8.51 22.12
N VAL A 257 13.48 8.34 22.08
CA VAL A 257 12.56 8.96 23.04
C VAL A 257 12.78 8.40 24.46
N LEU A 258 12.95 7.09 24.59
CA LEU A 258 13.26 6.47 25.89
C LEU A 258 14.60 6.96 26.46
N GLN A 259 15.61 7.15 25.61
CA GLN A 259 16.89 7.69 26.02
C GLN A 259 16.78 9.16 26.47
N MET A 260 15.97 9.96 25.80
CA MET A 260 15.69 11.34 26.19
C MET A 260 14.95 11.42 27.53
N LEU A 261 13.96 10.56 27.75
CA LEU A 261 13.24 10.48 29.03
C LEU A 261 14.17 10.02 30.17
N ALA A 262 15.08 9.08 29.91
CA ALA A 262 16.08 8.64 30.88
C ALA A 262 17.06 9.77 31.27
N GLN A 263 17.47 10.60 30.31
CA GLN A 263 18.33 11.76 30.58
C GLN A 263 17.62 12.86 31.37
N ASN A 264 16.35 13.15 31.07
CA ASN A 264 15.56 14.13 31.81
C ASN A 264 15.32 13.71 33.26
N ASN A 265 15.10 12.42 33.51
CA ASN A 265 14.96 11.90 34.87
C ASN A 265 16.29 11.91 35.64
N ALA A 266 17.42 11.68 34.98
CA ALA A 266 18.74 11.77 35.62
C ALA A 266 19.12 13.21 36.02
N ALA A 267 18.62 14.23 35.30
CA ALA A 267 18.86 15.63 35.60
C ALA A 267 18.07 16.16 36.82
N GLN A 268 17.00 15.48 37.24
CA GLN A 268 16.17 15.91 38.40
C GLN A 268 16.61 15.32 39.75
N VAL A 269 17.66 14.48 39.81
CA VAL A 269 18.09 13.80 41.06
C VAL A 269 19.28 14.49 41.76
N ASN A 270 19.83 15.59 41.22
CA ASN A 270 20.96 16.29 41.85
C ASN A 270 20.57 17.65 42.45
N ALA A 271 20.13 17.62 43.71
CA ALA A 271 20.80 18.31 44.83
C ALA A 271 19.85 18.35 46.05
N PRO A 272 20.17 17.70 47.18
CA PRO A 272 19.50 18.04 48.44
C PRO A 272 19.85 19.49 48.82
N PRO A 273 18.92 20.27 49.39
CA PRO A 273 19.23 21.62 49.85
C PRO A 273 20.30 21.56 50.92
N THR A 274 21.44 22.21 50.68
CA THR A 274 22.49 22.40 51.68
C THR A 274 21.98 23.40 52.71
N TYR A 275 21.69 22.94 53.93
CA TYR A 275 21.42 23.79 55.08
C TYR A 275 22.75 24.15 55.76
N ASP A 276 23.12 25.43 55.71
CA ASP A 276 24.22 25.97 56.51
C ASP A 276 23.83 25.98 57.99
N ALA A 277 24.51 25.16 58.79
CA ALA A 277 24.47 25.25 60.24
C ALA A 277 25.81 25.82 60.74
N ALA A 278 25.73 26.99 61.38
CA ALA A 278 26.82 27.67 62.01
C ALA A 278 27.22 27.03 63.36
N THR A 279 28.40 27.43 63.83
CA THR A 279 28.97 27.39 65.20
C THR A 279 29.62 26.11 65.73
N GLY A 280 30.85 26.27 66.25
CA GLY A 280 31.21 25.69 67.56
C GLY A 280 32.50 24.85 67.69
N SER A 281 33.67 25.50 67.62
CA SER A 281 34.81 25.41 68.56
C SER A 281 35.26 24.07 69.21
N ASN A 282 36.55 23.76 68.95
CA ASN A 282 37.64 23.40 69.89
C ASN A 282 37.95 21.96 70.37
N LEU A 283 39.23 21.59 70.11
CA LEU A 283 40.22 20.85 70.93
C LEU A 283 39.93 19.37 71.26
N ALA A 284 40.85 18.40 71.34
CA ALA A 284 42.28 18.20 71.06
C ALA A 284 42.59 16.70 71.40
N TYR A 285 43.81 16.22 71.12
CA TYR A 285 44.38 14.88 71.43
C TYR A 285 43.78 13.70 70.63
N GLY A 286 44.52 12.76 70.04
CA GLY A 286 45.94 12.42 70.03
C GLY A 286 46.05 10.92 69.71
N GLY A 287 47.10 10.51 68.98
CA GLY A 287 47.54 9.11 68.95
C GLY A 287 47.08 8.25 67.76
N SER A 288 48.03 8.05 66.85
CA SER A 288 48.41 6.79 66.19
C SER A 288 47.33 5.75 65.88
N GLN A 289 47.24 5.33 64.61
CA GLN A 289 47.65 3.97 64.18
C GLN A 289 47.52 3.77 62.66
N VAL A 290 48.63 3.30 62.09
CA VAL A 290 48.76 2.17 61.16
C VAL A 290 48.11 2.27 59.78
N VAL A 291 49.00 2.63 58.84
CA VAL A 291 49.08 2.21 57.44
C VAL A 291 48.73 0.72 57.26
N ASN A 292 47.77 0.41 56.38
CA ASN A 292 47.78 -0.85 55.65
C ASN A 292 47.54 -0.60 54.16
N ARG A 293 48.62 -0.78 53.39
CA ARG A 293 48.67 -0.74 51.93
C ARG A 293 48.28 -2.12 51.41
N GLN A 294 47.30 -2.20 50.53
CA GLN A 294 47.18 -3.32 49.59
C GLN A 294 47.77 -2.90 48.22
N PRO A 295 48.65 -3.70 47.60
CA PRO A 295 49.27 -3.36 46.31
C PRO A 295 48.29 -3.52 45.14
N GLY A 296 48.24 -2.51 44.29
CA GLY A 296 47.55 -2.56 43.00
C GLY A 296 48.34 -3.34 41.95
N TYR A 297 47.61 -4.10 41.14
CA TYR A 297 48.11 -4.67 39.89
C TYR A 297 47.93 -3.64 38.76
N PRO A 298 48.96 -3.33 37.95
CA PRO A 298 48.78 -2.48 36.79
C PRO A 298 48.11 -3.26 35.65
N GLN A 299 46.99 -2.73 35.12
CA GLN A 299 46.44 -3.15 33.83
C GLN A 299 47.27 -2.54 32.68
N PRO A 300 47.47 -3.27 31.57
CA PRO A 300 48.19 -2.76 30.41
C PRO A 300 47.35 -1.73 29.63
N VAL A 301 48.01 -0.63 29.29
CA VAL A 301 47.52 0.43 28.41
C VAL A 301 47.48 -0.12 26.98
N GLY A 302 46.29 -0.46 26.49
CA GLY A 302 46.04 -0.73 25.08
C GLY A 302 45.92 0.59 24.32
N GLN A 303 46.91 0.88 23.47
CA GLN A 303 46.84 1.95 22.48
C GLN A 303 45.74 1.64 21.46
N GLN A 304 44.67 2.44 21.45
CA GLN A 304 43.73 2.45 20.33
C GLN A 304 44.30 3.30 19.20
N VAL A 305 44.58 2.65 18.07
CA VAL A 305 44.93 3.28 16.81
C VAL A 305 43.65 3.90 16.23
N GLY A 306 43.60 5.23 16.18
CA GLY A 306 42.51 5.98 15.59
C GLY A 306 42.59 5.95 14.07
N TYR A 307 41.57 5.41 13.41
CA TYR A 307 41.35 5.61 11.98
C TYR A 307 40.54 6.88 11.79
N GLY A 308 41.15 7.89 11.14
CA GLY A 308 40.51 9.15 10.82
C GLY A 308 39.37 8.98 9.83
N GLN A 309 38.21 9.59 10.12
CA GLN A 309 37.15 9.78 9.16
C GLN A 309 37.45 11.00 8.26
N PRO A 310 37.21 10.93 6.94
CA PRO A 310 37.20 12.11 6.09
C PRO A 310 36.02 13.01 6.44
N GLY A 311 36.31 14.28 6.74
CA GLY A 311 35.31 15.32 6.95
C GLY A 311 34.60 15.68 5.65
N VAL A 312 33.30 15.40 5.58
CA VAL A 312 32.40 15.95 4.56
C VAL A 312 31.69 17.15 5.17
N GLN A 313 32.06 18.34 4.70
CA GLN A 313 31.36 19.59 4.98
C GLN A 313 29.94 19.54 4.40
N GLN A 314 28.92 19.72 5.24
CA GLN A 314 27.56 19.97 4.78
C GLN A 314 27.41 21.45 4.39
N PRO A 315 26.90 21.75 3.18
CA PRO A 315 26.48 23.11 2.84
C PRO A 315 25.24 23.50 3.66
N GLY A 316 25.32 24.64 4.35
CA GLY A 316 24.20 25.25 5.06
C GLY A 316 23.17 25.80 4.07
N TYR A 317 21.92 25.36 4.20
CA TYR A 317 20.79 25.95 3.50
C TYR A 317 20.13 27.01 4.39
N ALA A 318 20.09 28.24 3.90
CA ALA A 318 19.36 29.34 4.53
C ALA A 318 17.85 29.10 4.44
N VAL A 319 17.15 29.30 5.56
CA VAL A 319 15.68 29.24 5.63
C VAL A 319 15.13 30.65 5.36
N PRO A 320 14.27 30.88 4.35
CA PRO A 320 13.57 32.14 4.23
C PRO A 320 12.45 32.23 5.27
N MET A 321 12.43 33.33 6.02
CA MET A 321 11.30 33.72 6.88
C MET A 321 10.05 33.93 6.03
N VAL A 322 8.98 33.20 6.33
CA VAL A 322 7.64 33.47 5.78
C VAL A 322 6.81 34.15 6.87
N GLN A 323 6.50 35.42 6.63
CA GLN A 323 5.58 36.23 7.41
C GLN A 323 4.14 35.81 7.08
N TYR A 324 3.34 35.46 8.09
CA TYR A 324 1.91 35.20 7.94
C TYR A 324 1.10 36.49 8.14
N PRO A 325 0.23 36.86 7.19
CA PRO A 325 -0.93 37.71 7.47
C PRO A 325 -2.10 36.84 7.93
N GLY A 326 -2.74 37.25 9.03
CA GLY A 326 -3.95 36.61 9.59
C GLY A 326 -5.23 36.99 8.84
N HIS A 327 -6.36 36.76 9.54
CA HIS A 327 -7.78 36.92 9.15
C HIS A 327 -8.40 35.67 8.51
N ALA A 328 -9.62 35.22 8.84
CA ALA A 328 -10.55 35.53 9.92
C ALA A 328 -11.48 34.29 10.09
N GLN A 329 -11.96 34.04 11.32
CA GLN A 329 -12.94 33.00 11.61
C GLN A 329 -14.34 33.42 11.13
N THR A 330 -15.00 32.58 10.36
CA THR A 330 -16.47 32.61 10.19
C THR A 330 -17.08 31.36 10.81
N VAL A 331 -17.92 31.60 11.82
CA VAL A 331 -18.77 30.62 12.48
C VAL A 331 -19.99 30.38 11.59
N ALA A 332 -20.21 29.13 11.17
CA ALA A 332 -21.45 28.73 10.49
C ALA A 332 -22.26 27.80 11.40
N GLN A 333 -23.50 28.21 11.66
CA GLN A 333 -24.50 27.53 12.49
C GLN A 333 -25.02 26.26 11.81
N GLN A 334 -25.30 25.22 12.60
CA GLN A 334 -25.97 23.99 12.17
C GLN A 334 -27.49 24.15 12.14
N PRO A 335 -28.18 23.72 11.07
CA PRO A 335 -29.61 23.42 11.11
C PRO A 335 -29.86 21.97 11.53
N GLY A 336 -30.76 21.77 12.49
CA GLY A 336 -31.21 20.45 12.96
C GLY A 336 -32.18 19.78 11.99
N TYR A 337 -32.12 18.44 11.93
CA TYR A 337 -33.04 17.61 11.15
C TYR A 337 -34.09 16.95 12.05
N PRO A 338 -35.37 16.86 11.63
CA PRO A 338 -36.40 16.11 12.35
C PRO A 338 -36.33 14.59 12.07
N GLN A 339 -36.72 13.79 13.05
CA GLN A 339 -36.81 12.33 12.97
C GLN A 339 -38.02 11.84 12.15
N PRO A 340 -37.94 10.71 11.42
CA PRO A 340 -39.10 10.07 10.81
C PRO A 340 -39.86 9.15 11.77
N VAL A 341 -41.18 9.18 11.59
CA VAL A 341 -42.23 8.40 12.26
C VAL A 341 -42.24 6.94 11.77
N VAL A 342 -42.44 6.00 12.70
CA VAL A 342 -42.57 4.56 12.45
C VAL A 342 -43.95 4.24 11.85
N GLY A 343 -43.97 3.68 10.64
CA GLY A 343 -45.17 3.24 9.92
C GLY A 343 -45.14 1.74 9.61
N GLN A 344 -46.31 1.11 9.73
CA GLN A 344 -46.59 -0.33 9.83
C GLN A 344 -46.35 -1.15 8.54
N GLN A 345 -45.96 -2.42 8.71
CA GLN A 345 -45.87 -3.43 7.65
C GLN A 345 -47.25 -4.01 7.28
N PRO A 346 -47.59 -4.18 5.99
CA PRO A 346 -48.64 -5.10 5.56
C PRO A 346 -48.08 -6.49 5.25
N GLY A 347 -48.75 -7.52 5.77
CA GLY A 347 -48.42 -8.93 5.58
C GLY A 347 -48.78 -9.47 4.19
N TYR A 348 -48.00 -10.45 3.73
CA TYR A 348 -48.22 -11.15 2.46
C TYR A 348 -49.03 -12.44 2.68
N ALA A 349 -50.12 -12.57 1.94
CA ALA A 349 -50.90 -13.81 1.81
C ALA A 349 -50.23 -14.78 0.81
N ARG A 350 -50.26 -16.08 1.12
CA ARG A 350 -49.81 -17.18 0.25
C ARG A 350 -50.94 -17.61 -0.70
N PRO A 351 -50.67 -17.95 -1.97
CA PRO A 351 -51.62 -18.68 -2.80
C PRO A 351 -51.58 -20.19 -2.51
N VAL A 352 -52.78 -20.79 -2.48
CA VAL A 352 -53.03 -22.23 -2.46
C VAL A 352 -53.02 -22.73 -3.91
N VAL A 353 -52.28 -23.81 -4.17
CA VAL A 353 -52.29 -24.52 -5.46
C VAL A 353 -53.39 -25.60 -5.37
N GLN A 354 -54.31 -25.59 -6.33
CA GLN A 354 -55.21 -26.72 -6.63
C GLN A 354 -54.65 -27.55 -7.76
#